data_AF-A0A9J5Y7Z3-F1
#
_entry.id   AF-A0A9J5Y7Z3-F1
#
_cell.length_a   1.000
_cell.length_b   1.000
_cell.length_c   1.000
_cell.angle_alpha   90.00
_cell.angle_beta   90.00
_cell.angle_gamma   90.00
#
_symmetry.space_group_name_H-M   'P 1'
#
loop_
_entity.id
_entity.type
_entity.pdbx_description
1 polymer ?
#
loop_
_entity_poly.entity_id
_entity_poly.type
_entity_poly.pdbx_seq_one_letter_code
_entity_poly.pdbx_strand_id
1 'polypeptide(L)'
;MILQITMAAGLGIIFYAGLSSGDVWKEFYQYFRESRFIHVMSIDFSLLSAFAPFWIYNDMTARKWYDKGSWLLLLSVIPFLGPALYLLLRPSIPTVPALSSPTSTEEK
;
A
#
# COMPACT_ATOMS: atom_id res chain seq x y z
N MET A 1 9.86 -6.39 -10.65
CA MET A 1 11.02 -5.49 -10.83
C MET A 1 10.73 -4.05 -10.45
N ILE A 2 9.89 -3.28 -11.18
CA ILE A 2 9.64 -1.86 -10.87
C ILE A 2 9.12 -1.64 -9.44
N LEU A 3 8.06 -2.36 -9.03
CA LEU A 3 7.49 -2.25 -7.68
C LEU A 3 8.50 -2.56 -6.56
N GLN A 4 9.43 -3.48 -6.80
CA GLN A 4 10.48 -3.83 -5.82
C GLN A 4 11.53 -2.72 -5.71
N ILE A 5 11.96 -2.14 -6.83
CA ILE A 5 12.89 -1.00 -6.85
C ILE A 5 12.25 0.20 -6.15
N THR A 6 11.00 0.52 -6.50
CA THR A 6 10.26 1.61 -5.88
C THR A 6 10.13 1.39 -4.38
N MET A 7 9.78 0.17 -3.93
CA MET A 7 9.69 -0.12 -2.51
C MET A 7 11.03 0.03 -1.79
N ALA A 8 12.12 -0.49 -2.35
CA ALA A 8 13.45 -0.34 -1.78
C ALA A 8 13.86 1.14 -1.65
N ALA A 9 13.61 1.94 -2.68
CA ALA A 9 13.88 3.37 -2.66
C ALA A 9 13.06 4.10 -1.58
N GLY A 10 11.76 3.81 -1.48
CA GLY A 10 10.91 4.42 -0.47
C GLY A 10 11.30 4.00 0.96
N LEU A 11 11.68 2.73 1.18
CA LEU A 11 12.27 2.28 2.44
C LEU A 11 13.53 3.10 2.78
N GLY A 12 14.43 3.29 1.82
CA GLY A 12 15.63 4.11 2.01
C GLY A 12 15.32 5.54 2.46
N ILE A 13 14.31 6.18 1.83
CA ILE A 13 13.89 7.54 2.19
C ILE A 13 13.26 7.58 3.59
N ILE A 14 12.40 6.62 3.93
CA ILE A 14 11.76 6.54 5.26
C ILE A 14 12.81 6.34 6.35
N PHE A 15 13.77 5.44 6.14
CA PHE A 15 14.87 5.22 7.08
C PHE A 15 15.76 6.46 7.22
N TYR A 16 16.12 7.09 6.10
CA TYR A 16 16.90 8.32 6.11
C TYR A 16 16.20 9.43 6.89
N ALA A 17 14.90 9.64 6.67
CA ALA A 17 14.11 10.62 7.41
C ALA A 17 14.01 10.26 8.90
N GLY A 18 13.71 9.00 9.24
CA GLY A 18 13.57 8.56 10.62
C GLY A 18 14.87 8.65 11.44
N LEU A 19 16.02 8.48 10.78
CA LEU A 19 17.35 8.60 11.40
C LEU A 19 17.92 10.02 11.35
N SER A 20 17.20 10.98 10.77
CA SER A 20 17.64 12.37 10.68
C SER A 20 17.70 13.04 12.06
N SER A 21 18.58 14.02 12.21
CA SER A 21 18.76 14.73 13.48
C SER A 21 17.52 15.55 13.87
N GLY A 22 17.41 15.88 15.16
CA GLY A 22 16.31 16.71 15.68
C GLY A 22 16.22 18.09 15.03
N ASP A 23 17.35 18.67 14.59
CA ASP A 23 17.37 19.97 13.92
C ASP A 23 16.67 19.94 12.56
N VAL A 24 16.85 18.86 11.78
CA VAL A 24 16.16 18.67 10.50
C VAL A 24 14.65 18.54 10.72
N TRP A 25 14.24 17.79 11.74
CA TRP A 25 12.82 17.69 12.11
C TRP A 25 12.26 19.04 12.56
N LYS A 26 13.01 19.83 13.32
CA LYS A 26 12.60 21.17 13.75
C LYS A 26 12.42 22.10 12.55
N GLU A 27 13.32 22.06 11.58
CA GLU A 27 13.21 22.80 10.32
C GLU A 27 11.97 22.37 9.52
N PHE A 28 11.72 21.06 9.40
CA PHE A 28 10.48 20.55 8.79
C PHE A 28 9.23 21.07 9.50
N TYR A 29 9.18 21.06 10.84
CA TYR A 29 8.04 21.60 11.60
C TYR A 29 7.84 23.10 11.37
N GLN A 30 8.92 23.86 11.21
CA GLN A 30 8.84 25.27 10.85
C GLN A 30 8.22 25.43 9.46
N TYR A 31 8.72 24.71 8.45
CA TYR A 31 8.15 24.74 7.11
C TYR A 31 6.69 24.27 7.07
N PHE A 32 6.34 23.22 7.82
CA PHE A 32 4.97 22.75 7.93
C PHE A 32 4.02 23.81 8.49
N ARG A 33 4.51 24.75 9.32
CA ARG A 33 3.69 25.83 9.87
C ARG A 33 3.66 27.08 8.99
N GLU A 34 4.79 27.42 8.37
CA GLU A 34 4.97 28.70 7.66
C GLU A 34 4.67 28.61 6.17
N SER A 35 4.96 27.47 5.55
CA SER A 35 4.71 27.25 4.12
C SER A 35 3.34 26.59 3.91
N ARG A 36 2.40 27.34 3.31
CA ARG A 36 1.06 26.82 2.98
C ARG A 36 1.12 25.61 2.06
N PHE A 37 2.08 25.59 1.13
CA PHE A 37 2.28 24.48 0.21
C PHE A 37 2.70 23.21 0.98
N ILE A 38 3.74 23.30 1.81
CA ILE A 38 4.22 22.15 2.59
C ILE A 38 3.15 21.68 3.58
N HIS A 39 2.48 22.62 4.24
CA HIS A 39 1.38 22.32 5.17
C HIS A 39 0.28 21.47 4.52
N VAL A 40 -0.30 21.95 3.40
CA VAL A 40 -1.40 21.27 2.73
C VAL A 40 -0.93 19.94 2.14
N MET A 41 0.22 19.90 1.46
CA MET A 41 0.76 18.66 0.90
C MET A 41 1.05 17.60 1.97
N SER A 42 1.56 17.98 3.14
CA SER A 42 1.79 17.05 4.24
C SER A 42 0.48 16.53 4.83
N ILE A 43 -0.56 17.38 4.96
CA ILE A 43 -1.90 16.94 5.40
C ILE A 43 -2.50 15.99 4.37
N ASP A 44 -2.49 16.35 3.08
CA ASP A 44 -3.01 15.52 2.00
C ASP A 44 -2.33 14.15 2.00
N PHE A 45 -1.00 14.13 2.10
CA PHE A 45 -0.23 12.90 2.18
C PHE A 45 -0.58 12.05 3.41
N SER A 46 -0.73 12.69 4.58
CA SER A 46 -1.11 12.01 5.83
C SER A 46 -2.51 11.44 5.74
N LEU A 47 -3.45 12.19 5.17
CA LEU A 47 -4.83 11.79 4.98
C LEU A 47 -4.94 10.60 4.02
N LEU A 48 -4.30 10.69 2.84
CA LEU A 48 -4.28 9.59 1.87
C LEU A 48 -3.63 8.33 2.44
N SER A 49 -2.60 8.48 3.28
CA SER A 49 -1.97 7.35 3.97
C SER A 49 -2.90 6.73 5.01
N ALA A 50 -3.60 7.54 5.79
CA ALA A 50 -4.62 7.06 6.73
C ALA A 50 -5.81 6.37 6.04
N PHE A 51 -6.11 6.71 4.79
CA PHE A 51 -7.14 6.06 3.98
C PHE A 51 -6.69 4.77 3.29
N ALA A 52 -5.38 4.48 3.20
CA ALA A 52 -4.89 3.29 2.54
C ALA A 52 -5.39 1.95 3.13
N PRO A 53 -5.53 1.77 4.46
CA PRO A 53 -6.08 0.54 5.03
C PRO A 53 -7.47 0.19 4.51
N PHE A 54 -8.32 1.19 4.24
CA PHE A 54 -9.67 0.98 3.73
C PHE A 54 -9.65 0.27 2.37
N TRP A 55 -8.83 0.77 1.43
CA TRP A 55 -8.72 0.19 0.09
C TRP A 55 -8.10 -1.21 0.11
N ILE A 56 -7.12 -1.42 0.98
CA ILE A 56 -6.48 -2.72 1.15
C ILE A 56 -7.46 -3.73 1.73
N TYR A 57 -8.22 -3.35 2.76
CA TYR A 57 -9.25 -4.21 3.35
C TYR A 57 -10.29 -4.65 2.31
N ASN A 58 -10.72 -3.72 1.44
CA ASN A 58 -11.65 -4.04 0.37
C ASN A 58 -11.07 -5.04 -0.65
N ASP A 59 -9.81 -4.86 -1.09
CA ASP A 59 -9.15 -5.82 -1.99
C ASP A 59 -8.89 -7.19 -1.30
N MET A 60 -8.53 -7.20 -0.01
CA MET A 60 -8.41 -8.43 0.79
C MET A 60 -9.71 -9.20 0.84
N THR A 61 -10.82 -8.48 1.03
CA THR A 61 -12.17 -9.04 1.06
C THR A 61 -12.52 -9.71 -0.26
N ALA A 62 -12.26 -9.03 -1.38
CA ALA A 62 -12.47 -9.58 -2.72
C ALA A 62 -11.63 -10.84 -3.00
N ARG A 63 -10.43 -10.93 -2.41
CA ARG A 63 -9.53 -12.09 -2.52
C ARG A 63 -9.77 -13.19 -1.50
N LYS A 64 -10.69 -12.98 -0.55
CA LYS A 64 -10.90 -13.86 0.62
C LYS A 64 -9.62 -14.08 1.44
N TRP A 65 -8.78 -13.06 1.56
CA TRP A 65 -7.45 -13.15 2.18
C TRP A 65 -7.42 -12.53 3.59
N TYR A 66 -8.11 -13.14 4.56
CA TYR A 66 -8.26 -12.55 5.91
C TYR A 66 -7.19 -13.01 6.91
N ASP A 67 -6.88 -14.30 6.96
CA ASP A 67 -6.12 -14.89 8.08
C ASP A 67 -4.64 -14.50 8.09
N LYS A 68 -4.02 -14.34 6.91
CA LYS A 68 -2.57 -14.09 6.78
C LYS A 68 -2.21 -12.64 6.47
N GLY A 69 -3.16 -11.86 5.94
CA GLY A 69 -2.91 -10.50 5.44
C GLY A 69 -3.26 -9.38 6.42
N SER A 70 -4.00 -9.66 7.50
CA SER A 70 -4.61 -8.60 8.35
C SER A 70 -3.61 -7.64 9.00
N TRP A 71 -2.38 -8.07 9.29
CA TRP A 71 -1.33 -7.20 9.84
C TRP A 71 -0.88 -6.10 8.84
N LEU A 72 -1.07 -6.32 7.54
CA LEU A 72 -0.77 -5.33 6.50
C LEU A 72 -1.72 -4.13 6.56
N LEU A 73 -2.90 -4.27 7.17
CA LEU A 73 -3.81 -3.16 7.40
C LEU A 73 -3.20 -2.13 8.35
N LEU A 74 -2.56 -2.59 9.43
CA LEU A 74 -1.87 -1.69 10.37
C LEU A 74 -0.65 -1.04 9.69
N LEU A 75 0.13 -1.84 8.96
CA LEU A 75 1.31 -1.32 8.25
C LEU A 75 0.92 -0.32 7.15
N SER A 76 -0.28 -0.43 6.58
CA SER A 76 -0.76 0.45 5.51
C SER A 76 -1.04 1.89 5.93
N VAL A 77 -1.11 2.17 7.22
CA VAL A 77 -1.09 3.56 7.72
C VAL A 77 0.25 4.22 7.43
N ILE A 78 1.34 3.44 7.34
CA ILE A 78 2.65 3.97 6.97
C ILE A 78 2.61 4.32 5.48
N PRO A 79 2.79 5.60 5.14
CA PRO A 79 2.72 6.07 3.77
C PRO A 79 3.64 5.25 2.87
N PHE A 80 3.15 4.93 1.67
CA PHE A 80 3.88 4.20 0.63
C PHE A 80 4.24 2.74 0.98
N LEU A 81 4.83 2.49 2.15
CA LEU A 81 5.36 1.20 2.59
C LEU A 81 4.27 0.12 2.65
N GLY A 82 3.20 0.35 3.38
CA GLY A 82 2.19 -0.69 3.57
C GLY A 82 1.40 -1.02 2.31
N PRO A 83 0.95 -0.04 1.48
CA PRO A 83 0.36 -0.33 0.18
C PRO A 83 1.30 -1.09 -0.77
N ALA A 84 2.57 -0.69 -0.85
CA ALA A 84 3.53 -1.36 -1.72
C ALA A 84 3.82 -2.80 -1.25
N LEU A 85 3.96 -3.01 0.07
CA LEU A 85 4.16 -4.34 0.65
C LEU A 85 2.94 -5.23 0.45
N TYR A 86 1.74 -4.67 0.61
CA TYR A 86 0.51 -5.37 0.31
C TYR A 86 0.44 -5.84 -1.15
N LEU A 87 0.77 -4.96 -2.12
CA LEU A 87 0.76 -5.32 -3.54
C LEU A 87 1.78 -6.42 -3.88
N LEU A 88 2.93 -6.48 -3.19
CA LEU A 88 3.91 -7.55 -3.38
C LEU A 88 3.49 -8.89 -2.78
N LEU A 89 2.84 -8.89 -1.61
CA LEU A 89 2.54 -10.10 -0.85
C LEU A 89 1.15 -10.67 -1.13
N ARG A 90 0.22 -9.86 -1.65
CA ARG A 90 -1.16 -10.31 -1.87
C ARG A 90 -1.20 -11.51 -2.83
N PRO A 91 -2.06 -12.51 -2.55
CA PRO A 91 -2.22 -13.66 -3.42
C PRO A 91 -2.92 -13.26 -4.73
N SER A 92 -2.67 -14.03 -5.79
CA SER A 92 -3.46 -13.96 -7.02
C SER A 92 -4.95 -14.23 -6.73
N ILE A 93 -5.83 -13.66 -7.55
CA ILE A 93 -7.27 -13.86 -7.41
C ILE A 93 -7.57 -15.35 -7.60
N PRO A 94 -8.40 -15.97 -6.75
CA PRO A 94 -8.82 -17.35 -6.95
C PRO A 94 -9.48 -17.51 -8.33
N THR A 95 -8.89 -18.33 -9.20
CA THR A 95 -9.49 -18.63 -10.50
C THR A 95 -10.77 -19.43 -10.28
N VAL A 96 -11.92 -18.85 -10.67
CA VAL A 96 -13.15 -19.62 -10.81
C VAL A 96 -12.92 -20.58 -11.99
N PRO A 97 -13.06 -21.91 -11.80
CA PRO A 97 -12.98 -22.83 -12.93
C PRO A 97 -14.03 -22.40 -13.96
N ALA A 98 -13.59 -22.03 -15.16
CA ALA A 98 -14.51 -21.83 -16.26
C ALA A 98 -15.30 -23.12 -16.41
N LEU A 99 -16.61 -23.05 -16.19
CA LEU A 99 -17.53 -24.15 -16.43
C LEU A 99 -17.28 -24.60 -17.87
N SER A 100 -16.66 -25.77 -18.04
CA SER A 100 -16.47 -26.37 -19.36
C SER A 100 -17.87 -26.50 -19.96
N SER A 101 -18.15 -25.74 -21.02
CA SER A 101 -19.33 -25.92 -21.86
C SER A 101 -19.48 -27.42 -22.15
N PRO A 102 -20.68 -28.01 -22.03
CA PRO A 102 -20.86 -29.42 -22.31
C PRO A 102 -20.49 -29.67 -23.77
N THR A 103 -19.37 -30.38 -23.98
CA THR A 103 -18.99 -30.93 -25.28
C THR A 103 -20.17 -31.77 -25.76
N SER A 104 -20.82 -31.30 -26.82
CA SER A 104 -21.86 -32.03 -27.54
C SER A 104 -21.32 -33.39 -27.96
N THR A 105 -22.00 -34.43 -27.49
CA THR A 105 -21.88 -35.80 -27.95
C THR A 105 -22.10 -35.84 -29.46
N GLU A 106 -21.07 -36.14 -30.24
CA GLU A 106 -21.24 -36.66 -31.60
C GLU A 106 -20.67 -38.09 -31.65
N GLU A 107 -21.63 -38.99 -31.78
CA GLU A 107 -21.54 -40.42 -31.98
C GLU A 107 -21.11 -40.71 -33.44
N LYS A 108 -20.10 -41.56 -33.63
CA LYS A 108 -19.98 -42.41 -34.82
C LYS A 108 -19.14 -43.65 -34.56
#